data_AF-A0A553NHU8-F1
#
_entry.id   AF-A0A553NHU8-F1
#
_cell.length_a   1.000
_cell.length_b   1.000
_cell.length_c   1.000
_cell.angle_alpha   90.00
_cell.angle_beta   90.00
_cell.angle_gamma   90.00
#
_symmetry.space_group_name_H-M   'P 1'
#
loop_
_entity.id
_entity.type
_entity.pdbx_description
1 polymer ?
#
loop_
_entity_poly.entity_id
_entity_poly.type
_entity_poly.pdbx_seq_one_letter_code
_entity_poly.pdbx_strand_id
1 'polypeptide(L)'
;MQKEAGNIKSRLKADLQRAPVRIGRLKGCAAGEGSRPRDCSDIYASGQREDGIYSVFPTHYPAGFQVFCDMTTDGGGWTVSC
;
A
#
# COMPACT_ATOMS: atom_id res chain seq x y z
N MET A 1 38.41 4.13 50.82
CA MET A 1 38.47 2.94 49.95
C MET A 1 37.08 2.35 49.83
N GLN A 2 36.47 2.41 48.64
CA GLN A 2 35.47 1.49 48.12
C GLN A 2 35.43 1.72 46.61
N LYS A 3 35.46 0.62 45.88
CA LYS A 3 35.94 0.47 44.51
C LYS A 3 34.75 0.00 43.65
N GLU A 4 34.79 0.39 42.38
CA GLU A 4 34.20 -0.29 41.21
C GLU A 4 32.93 0.21 40.52
N ALA A 5 33.07 0.09 39.19
CA ALA A 5 32.10 -0.03 38.11
C ALA A 5 31.37 1.25 37.68
N GLY A 6 31.89 1.85 36.61
CA GLY A 6 31.18 2.87 35.85
C GLY A 6 29.91 2.33 35.19
N ASN A 7 28.90 3.20 35.08
CA ASN A 7 27.88 3.10 34.05
C ASN A 7 27.37 4.50 33.69
N ILE A 8 28.20 5.17 32.89
CA ILE A 8 27.78 5.99 31.76
C ILE A 8 26.57 5.37 31.03
N LYS A 9 25.39 5.95 31.23
CA LYS A 9 24.23 6.01 30.32
C LYS A 9 23.16 6.79 31.07
N SER A 10 23.35 8.10 31.25
CA SER A 10 22.93 9.06 30.23
C SER A 10 21.53 8.72 29.72
N ARG A 11 20.54 9.43 30.28
CA ARG A 11 19.57 10.18 29.49
C ARG A 11 19.26 9.59 28.11
N LEU A 12 18.58 8.45 28.08
CA LEU A 12 17.77 8.07 26.95
C LEU A 12 16.73 7.04 27.38
N LYS A 13 15.66 7.51 28.02
CA LYS A 13 14.34 6.90 27.77
C LYS A 13 13.88 7.32 26.36
N ALA A 14 14.70 7.08 25.36
CA ALA A 14 14.25 6.90 23.99
C ALA A 14 14.58 5.45 23.69
N ASP A 15 13.51 4.68 23.64
CA ASP A 15 13.34 3.39 23.00
C ASP A 15 12.15 2.76 23.72
N LEU A 16 10.98 3.43 23.58
CA LEU A 16 9.81 2.67 23.16
C LEU A 16 10.25 2.06 21.83
N GLN A 17 10.94 0.93 21.91
CA GLN A 17 11.36 0.16 20.77
C GLN A 17 10.07 0.01 19.99
N ARG A 18 10.04 0.71 18.87
CA ARG A 18 9.07 0.58 17.81
C ARG A 18 8.93 -0.92 17.63
N ALA A 19 7.93 -1.50 18.28
CA ALA A 19 7.57 -2.88 18.02
C ALA A 19 7.49 -2.91 16.50
N PRO A 20 8.18 -3.83 15.81
CA PRO A 20 7.79 -4.09 14.46
C PRO A 20 6.39 -4.64 14.64
N VAL A 21 5.39 -3.75 14.60
CA VAL A 21 4.12 -4.13 14.06
C VAL A 21 4.55 -4.52 12.67
N ARG A 22 4.85 -5.80 12.51
CA ARG A 22 4.53 -6.50 11.30
C ARG A 22 2.99 -6.39 11.22
N ILE A 23 2.50 -5.17 10.95
CA ILE A 23 1.75 -4.96 9.73
C ILE A 23 2.73 -5.44 8.67
N GLY A 24 2.86 -6.77 8.57
CA GLY A 24 2.94 -7.37 7.28
C GLY A 24 1.79 -6.68 6.60
N ARG A 25 2.13 -5.74 5.72
CA ARG A 25 1.29 -5.47 4.58
C ARG A 25 0.74 -6.84 4.25
N LEU A 26 -0.57 -7.00 4.27
CA LEU A 26 -1.19 -8.07 3.52
C LEU A 26 -0.78 -7.78 2.07
N LYS A 27 0.49 -8.07 1.77
CA LYS A 27 1.01 -8.44 0.49
C LYS A 27 0.44 -9.83 0.38
N GLY A 28 -0.88 -9.90 0.24
CA GLY A 28 -1.47 -10.97 -0.51
C GLY A 28 -0.65 -10.96 -1.79
N CYS A 29 0.03 -12.06 -2.03
CA CYS A 29 0.66 -12.33 -3.30
C CYS A 29 -0.48 -12.39 -4.33
N ALA A 30 -0.90 -11.22 -4.82
CA ALA A 30 -1.83 -11.05 -5.93
C ALA A 30 -1.21 -10.13 -6.99
N ALA A 31 0.11 -9.98 -6.99
CA ALA A 31 0.85 -9.75 -8.23
C ALA A 31 1.04 -11.11 -8.91
N GLY A 32 -0.08 -11.74 -9.23
CA GLY A 32 -0.16 -12.93 -10.04
C GLY A 32 -1.00 -12.54 -11.23
N GLU A 33 -0.33 -12.37 -12.36
CA GLU A 33 -0.86 -12.25 -13.71
C GLU A 33 -2.08 -13.19 -13.88
N GLY A 34 -3.29 -12.69 -13.61
CA GLY A 34 -4.49 -13.52 -13.48
C GLY A 34 -5.60 -13.04 -12.54
N SER A 35 -5.33 -12.13 -11.59
CA SER A 35 -6.41 -11.49 -10.81
C SER A 35 -6.95 -10.25 -11.51
N ARG A 36 -8.27 -10.17 -11.69
CA ARG A 36 -8.94 -8.99 -12.27
C ARG A 36 -8.66 -7.74 -11.44
N PRO A 37 -8.47 -6.57 -12.07
CA PRO A 37 -8.16 -5.33 -11.36
C PRO A 37 -9.32 -4.94 -10.44
N ARG A 38 -9.04 -4.55 -9.20
CA ARG A 38 -10.09 -4.13 -8.25
C ARG A 38 -10.44 -2.66 -8.38
N ASP A 39 -9.50 -1.86 -8.84
CA ASP A 39 -9.61 -0.41 -9.01
C ASP A 39 -8.62 0.09 -10.07
N CYS A 40 -8.62 1.41 -10.33
CA CYS A 40 -7.73 2.02 -11.32
C CYS A 40 -6.25 1.97 -10.93
N SER A 41 -5.92 1.78 -9.65
CA SER A 41 -4.53 1.65 -9.20
C SER A 41 -3.94 0.28 -9.58
N ASP A 42 -4.73 -0.79 -9.49
CA ASP A 42 -4.34 -2.12 -9.99
C ASP A 42 -4.11 -2.07 -11.52
N ILE A 43 -4.95 -1.33 -12.24
CA ILE A 43 -4.82 -1.13 -13.70
C ILE A 43 -3.55 -0.33 -14.02
N TYR A 44 -3.31 0.77 -13.31
CA TYR A 44 -2.10 1.57 -13.48
C TYR A 44 -0.82 0.77 -13.18
N ALA A 45 -0.83 -0.06 -12.13
CA ALA A 45 0.27 -0.94 -11.77
C ALA A 45 0.57 -2.01 -12.83
N SER A 46 -0.40 -2.36 -13.68
CA SER A 46 -0.21 -3.25 -14.84
C SER A 46 0.50 -2.58 -16.02
N GLY A 47 0.78 -1.27 -15.92
CA GLY A 47 1.46 -0.49 -16.95
C GLY A 47 0.51 0.29 -17.87
N GLN A 48 -0.79 0.30 -17.60
CA GLN A 48 -1.75 1.15 -18.32
C GLN A 48 -1.56 2.62 -17.93
N ARG A 49 -1.51 3.50 -18.93
CA ARG A 49 -1.21 4.93 -18.75
C ARG A 49 -2.17 5.87 -19.48
N GLU A 50 -3.18 5.32 -20.14
CA GLU A 50 -4.17 6.08 -20.88
C GLU A 50 -5.41 6.34 -20.01
N ASP A 51 -5.94 7.55 -20.08
CA ASP A 51 -7.20 7.88 -19.42
C ASP A 51 -8.36 7.22 -20.18
N GLY A 52 -9.34 6.70 -19.46
CA GLY A 52 -10.46 6.03 -20.12
C GLY A 52 -11.39 5.27 -19.20
N ILE A 53 -12.38 4.61 -19.79
CA ILE A 53 -13.31 3.75 -19.07
C ILE A 53 -12.73 2.33 -18.96
N TYR A 54 -12.60 1.83 -17.74
CA TYR A 54 -12.10 0.49 -17.47
C TYR A 54 -13.08 -0.31 -16.61
N SER A 55 -13.03 -1.63 -16.78
CA SER A 55 -13.79 -2.56 -15.94
C SER A 55 -12.97 -2.93 -14.70
N VAL A 56 -13.55 -2.69 -13.52
CA VAL A 56 -12.96 -3.02 -12.22
C VAL A 56 -13.83 -4.02 -11.48
N PHE A 57 -13.21 -4.84 -10.64
CA PHE A 57 -13.83 -6.00 -9.99
C PHE A 57 -13.49 -6.04 -8.49
N PRO A 58 -14.13 -5.20 -7.67
CA PRO A 58 -13.94 -5.21 -6.23
C PRO A 58 -14.29 -6.56 -5.59
N THR A 59 -13.68 -6.87 -4.44
CA THR A 59 -13.80 -8.18 -3.76
C THR A 59 -15.24 -8.64 -3.52
N HIS A 60 -16.14 -7.73 -3.16
CA HIS A 60 -17.55 -8.04 -2.88
C HIS A 60 -18.47 -7.85 -4.09
N TYR A 61 -17.91 -7.49 -5.25
CA TYR A 61 -18.66 -7.23 -6.47
C TYR A 61 -18.04 -8.00 -7.66
N PRO A 62 -18.23 -9.33 -7.71
CA PRO A 62 -17.58 -10.17 -8.70
C PRO A 62 -18.05 -9.92 -10.12
N ALA A 63 -19.22 -9.31 -10.33
CA ALA A 63 -19.70 -8.91 -11.64
C ALA A 63 -18.83 -7.79 -12.26
N GLY A 64 -18.25 -6.94 -11.42
CA GLY A 64 -17.52 -5.76 -11.84
C GLY A 64 -18.39 -4.68 -12.48
N PHE A 65 -17.87 -3.47 -12.54
CA PHE A 65 -18.52 -2.33 -13.18
C PHE A 65 -17.49 -1.46 -13.88
N GLN A 66 -17.98 -0.58 -14.75
CA GLN A 66 -17.14 0.37 -15.48
C GLN A 66 -16.93 1.63 -14.65
N VAL A 67 -15.70 2.13 -14.64
CA VAL A 67 -15.30 3.38 -14.00
C VAL A 67 -14.42 4.18 -14.95
N PHE A 68 -14.41 5.50 -14.80
CA PHE A 68 -13.39 6.31 -15.45
C PHE A 68 -12.11 6.24 -14.62
N CYS A 69 -11.02 5.82 -15.26
CA CYS A 69 -9.70 5.86 -14.68
C CYS A 69 -8.93 7.04 -15.27
N ASP A 70 -8.48 7.90 -14.38
CA ASP A 70 -7.51 8.95 -14.68
C ASP A 70 -6.10 8.41 -14.34
N MET A 71 -5.33 8.18 -15.38
CA MET A 71 -3.98 7.62 -15.37
C MET A 71 -2.90 8.69 -15.55
N THR A 72 -3.29 9.95 -15.74
CA THR A 72 -2.37 11.06 -16.06
C THR A 72 -2.24 12.06 -14.92
N THR A 73 -3.32 12.39 -14.20
CA THR A 73 -3.35 13.39 -13.14
C THR A 73 -2.64 12.91 -11.87
N ASP A 74 -1.80 13.77 -11.29
CA ASP A 74 -1.13 13.55 -9.99
C ASP A 74 -0.47 12.17 -9.83
N GLY A 75 0.08 11.63 -10.91
CA GLY A 75 0.75 10.33 -10.92
C GLY A 75 -0.13 9.14 -11.33
N GLY A 76 -1.42 9.35 -11.59
CA GLY A 76 -2.34 8.39 -12.18
C GLY A 76 -2.89 7.32 -11.23
N GLY A 77 -3.80 6.50 -11.75
CA GLY A 77 -4.46 5.42 -11.00
C GLY A 77 -5.68 5.88 -10.21
N TRP A 78 -6.23 7.05 -10.53
CA TRP A 78 -7.41 7.60 -9.88
C TRP A 78 -8.69 6.97 -10.43
N THR A 79 -9.54 6.49 -9.53
CA THR A 79 -10.90 6.05 -9.87
C THR A 79 -11.86 7.21 -9.71
N VAL A 80 -12.51 7.60 -10.81
CA VAL A 80 -13.53 8.64 -10.83
C VAL A 80 -14.88 8.00 -11.06
N SER A 81 -15.78 8.12 -10.08
CA SER A 81 -17.18 7.72 -10.19
C SER A 81 -18.04 8.93 -10.50
N CYS A 82 -18.90 8.82 -11.52
CA CYS A 82 -20.00 9.75 -11.72
C CYS A 82 -21.15 9.49 -10.73
#